data_AF-A0A4S4N2R3-F1
#
_entry.id   AF-A0A4S4N2R3-F1
#
_cell.length_a   1.000
_cell.length_b   1.000
_cell.length_c   1.000
_cell.angle_alpha   90.00
_cell.angle_beta   90.00
_cell.angle_gamma   90.00
#
_symmetry.space_group_name_H-M   'P 1'
#
loop_
_entity.id
_entity.type
_entity.pdbx_description
1 polymer ?
#
loop_
_entity_poly.entity_id
_entity_poly.type
_entity_poly.pdbx_seq_one_letter_code
_entity_poly.pdbx_strand_id
1 'polypeptide(L)'
;MLYSLYAPHPIAINPFKSVLVAMFTREKNNATQTAEAGGVSESEQLVWVLWKILRGDGSDIGPFTPTHLARSSVPPRLRASNLALEEEPANRPKFDPFGDTISPDSQNGNGERNGSNGASHGESQYPGEPFEVNAERDRENAYTSEGMALLLTARDRVLNLSEMRALNPLITQLTNPPMITSDDLAAIIANNPTLAHPVIAALITSNWDRDPISVLQYLDVLKHIPPTLPSYDVLGRLLRDPTRIRDINTAGVTTIADLVRIEVLGWFIHESISWLDNAEEEEKAGTTSDDRFSKGVQHLCRFYNSLIKLSIVDPASDADSTEMMHFSLRNSRFEEANALYRVLAMGRF
;
A
#
# COMPACT_ATOMS: atom_id res chain seq x y z
N MET A 1 -1.80 -23.09 4.40
CA MET A 1 -3.22 -23.03 4.82
C MET A 1 -3.43 -22.37 6.19
N LEU A 2 -2.68 -22.72 7.24
CA LEU A 2 -2.82 -22.02 8.54
C LEU A 2 -2.42 -20.53 8.48
N TYR A 3 -1.37 -20.18 7.74
CA TYR A 3 -0.98 -18.78 7.55
C TYR A 3 -2.03 -17.94 6.81
N SER A 4 -2.77 -18.54 5.87
CA SER A 4 -3.85 -17.88 5.13
C SER A 4 -5.14 -17.67 5.93
N LEU A 5 -5.27 -18.29 7.11
CA LEU A 5 -6.40 -18.12 8.02
C LEU A 5 -6.27 -16.88 8.92
N TYR A 6 -5.05 -16.38 9.11
CA TYR A 6 -4.74 -15.29 10.04
C TYR A 6 -4.23 -14.01 9.35
N ALA A 7 -4.20 -13.98 8.01
CA ALA A 7 -3.73 -12.82 7.28
C ALA A 7 -4.78 -11.69 7.33
N PRO A 8 -4.44 -10.46 7.74
CA PRO A 8 -5.37 -9.33 7.87
C PRO A 8 -5.73 -8.68 6.53
N HIS A 9 -5.55 -9.38 5.41
CA HIS A 9 -5.70 -8.84 4.06
C HIS A 9 -6.95 -9.41 3.36
N PRO A 10 -7.59 -8.65 2.45
CA PRO A 10 -8.77 -9.11 1.71
C PRO A 10 -8.46 -10.40 0.94
N ILE A 11 -9.35 -11.40 1.03
CA ILE A 11 -9.07 -12.72 0.45
C ILE A 11 -9.01 -12.74 -1.09
N ALA A 12 -9.39 -11.62 -1.73
CA ALA A 12 -9.15 -11.35 -3.13
C ALA A 12 -7.66 -11.45 -3.52
N ILE A 13 -6.74 -11.24 -2.57
CA ILE A 13 -5.27 -11.18 -2.78
C ILE A 13 -4.59 -12.47 -2.27
N ASN A 14 -5.35 -13.48 -1.84
CA ASN A 14 -4.77 -14.70 -1.29
C ASN A 14 -4.22 -15.62 -2.41
N PRO A 15 -2.90 -15.96 -2.42
CA PRO A 15 -2.30 -16.81 -3.44
C PRO A 15 -2.84 -18.26 -3.43
N PHE A 16 -3.55 -18.65 -2.35
CA PHE A 16 -4.20 -19.95 -2.22
C PHE A 16 -5.71 -19.91 -2.50
N LYS A 17 -6.27 -18.80 -2.99
CA LYS A 17 -7.70 -18.67 -3.27
C LYS A 17 -8.21 -19.77 -4.20
N SER A 18 -7.50 -20.09 -5.28
CA SER A 18 -7.90 -21.15 -6.22
C SER A 18 -7.90 -22.54 -5.57
N VAL A 19 -6.89 -22.85 -4.75
CA VAL A 19 -6.83 -24.10 -3.96
C VAL A 19 -7.95 -24.16 -2.93
N LEU A 20 -8.26 -23.05 -2.25
CA LEU A 20 -9.35 -22.97 -1.27
C LEU A 20 -10.72 -23.11 -1.92
N VAL A 21 -10.93 -22.52 -3.10
CA VAL A 21 -12.16 -22.69 -3.90
C VAL A 21 -12.28 -24.13 -4.40
N ALA A 22 -11.21 -24.72 -4.94
CA ALA A 22 -11.21 -26.11 -5.39
C ALA A 22 -11.51 -27.09 -4.24
N MET A 23 -10.92 -26.85 -3.07
CA MET A 23 -11.21 -27.61 -1.84
C MET A 23 -12.64 -27.39 -1.37
N PHE A 24 -13.14 -26.15 -1.38
CA PHE A 24 -14.54 -25.86 -1.03
C PHE A 24 -15.51 -26.60 -1.94
N THR A 25 -15.31 -26.55 -3.26
CA THR A 25 -16.19 -27.24 -4.23
C THR A 25 -16.14 -28.75 -4.06
N ARG A 26 -14.95 -29.33 -3.84
CA ARG A 26 -14.79 -30.77 -3.61
C ARG A 26 -15.47 -31.22 -2.33
N GLU A 27 -15.23 -30.53 -1.22
CA GLU A 27 -15.81 -30.88 0.08
C GLU A 27 -17.32 -30.60 0.12
N LYS A 28 -17.80 -29.57 -0.57
CA LYS A 28 -19.23 -29.31 -0.76
C LYS A 28 -19.92 -30.44 -1.51
N ASN A 29 -19.33 -30.93 -2.60
CA ASN A 29 -19.89 -32.04 -3.38
C ASN A 29 -19.91 -33.34 -2.55
N ASN A 30 -18.84 -33.61 -1.79
CA ASN A 30 -18.79 -34.76 -0.88
C ASN A 30 -19.83 -34.67 0.25
N ALA A 31 -20.01 -33.48 0.85
CA ALA A 31 -21.01 -33.25 1.88
C ALA A 31 -22.45 -33.38 1.32
N THR A 32 -22.68 -32.91 0.10
CA THR A 32 -23.99 -32.98 -0.57
C THR A 32 -24.37 -34.44 -0.90
N GLN A 33 -23.44 -35.25 -1.42
CA GLN A 33 -23.67 -36.68 -1.66
C GLN A 33 -23.94 -37.48 -0.36
N THR A 34 -23.25 -37.12 0.72
CA THR A 34 -23.43 -37.79 2.03
C THR A 34 -24.77 -37.42 2.67
N ALA A 35 -25.24 -36.18 2.47
CA ALA A 35 -26.55 -35.72 2.90
C ALA A 35 -27.70 -36.38 2.12
N GLU A 36 -27.52 -36.62 0.81
CA GLU A 36 -28.48 -37.36 -0.03
C GLU A 36 -28.59 -38.84 0.37
N ALA A 37 -27.50 -39.42 0.91
CA ALA A 37 -27.50 -40.77 1.49
C ALA A 37 -28.13 -40.85 2.91
N GLY A 38 -28.68 -39.75 3.43
CA GLY A 38 -29.33 -39.69 4.74
C GLY A 38 -28.38 -39.60 5.94
N GLY A 39 -27.09 -39.37 5.70
CA GLY A 39 -26.07 -39.17 6.74
C GLY A 39 -25.86 -37.69 7.11
N VAL A 40 -25.36 -37.44 8.31
CA VAL A 40 -24.83 -36.11 8.71
C VAL A 40 -23.34 -36.10 8.39
N SER A 41 -22.91 -35.26 7.46
CA SER A 41 -21.49 -35.21 7.07
C SER A 41 -20.68 -34.37 8.05
N GLU A 42 -19.63 -34.96 8.66
CA GLU A 42 -18.65 -34.25 9.49
C GLU A 42 -17.91 -33.15 8.69
N SER A 43 -17.93 -33.22 7.35
CA SER A 43 -17.32 -32.24 6.47
C SER A 43 -18.13 -30.94 6.29
N GLU A 44 -19.37 -30.85 6.78
CA GLU A 44 -20.18 -29.63 6.66
C GLU A 44 -19.55 -28.43 7.38
N GLN A 45 -18.90 -28.68 8.52
CA GLN A 45 -18.22 -27.65 9.30
C GLN A 45 -17.00 -27.10 8.55
N LEU A 46 -16.25 -27.97 7.87
CA LEU A 46 -15.12 -27.57 7.03
C LEU A 46 -15.58 -26.74 5.82
N VAL A 47 -16.70 -27.12 5.20
CA VAL A 47 -17.30 -26.37 4.08
C VAL A 47 -17.75 -24.98 4.54
N TRP A 48 -18.34 -24.86 5.74
CA TRP A 48 -18.73 -23.57 6.31
C TRP A 48 -17.54 -22.66 6.62
N VAL A 49 -16.47 -23.21 7.22
CA VAL A 49 -15.23 -22.49 7.50
C VAL A 49 -14.61 -21.99 6.20
N LEU A 50 -14.50 -22.85 5.18
CA LEU A 50 -13.98 -22.48 3.86
C LEU A 50 -14.83 -21.40 3.17
N TRP A 51 -16.16 -21.47 3.28
CA TRP A 51 -17.07 -20.44 2.78
C TRP A 51 -16.87 -19.08 3.47
N LYS A 52 -16.75 -19.08 4.81
CA LYS A 52 -16.52 -17.85 5.59
C LYS A 52 -15.17 -17.20 5.26
N ILE A 53 -14.13 -18.02 5.12
CA ILE A 53 -12.81 -17.58 4.68
C ILE A 53 -12.90 -16.96 3.30
N LEU A 54 -13.48 -17.66 2.32
CA LEU A 54 -13.62 -17.19 0.93
C LEU A 54 -14.45 -15.90 0.78
N ARG A 55 -15.27 -15.55 1.77
CA ARG A 55 -16.01 -14.27 1.82
C ARG A 55 -15.26 -13.13 2.52
N GLY A 56 -14.11 -13.39 3.14
CA GLY A 56 -13.36 -12.39 3.90
C GLY A 56 -13.83 -12.20 5.35
N ASP A 57 -14.82 -12.97 5.81
CA ASP A 57 -15.36 -12.95 7.18
C ASP A 57 -14.57 -13.88 8.12
N GLY A 58 -13.26 -13.99 7.94
CA GLY A 58 -12.41 -14.89 8.74
C GLY A 58 -12.34 -14.49 10.23
N SER A 59 -12.59 -13.23 10.54
CA SER A 59 -12.64 -12.70 11.91
C SER A 59 -13.76 -13.29 12.76
N ASP A 60 -14.86 -13.72 12.16
CA ASP A 60 -15.98 -14.39 12.85
C ASP A 60 -15.61 -15.80 13.37
N ILE A 61 -14.49 -16.35 12.91
CA ILE A 61 -13.99 -17.67 13.28
C ILE A 61 -13.06 -17.59 14.52
N GLY A 62 -12.48 -16.41 14.77
CA GLY A 62 -11.55 -16.14 15.87
C GLY A 62 -12.01 -16.57 17.28
N PRO A 63 -13.29 -16.43 17.68
CA PRO A 63 -13.74 -16.86 19.01
C PRO A 63 -13.99 -18.37 19.14
N PHE A 64 -13.96 -19.14 18.03
CA PHE A 64 -14.25 -20.57 18.06
C PHE A 64 -12.96 -21.41 17.98
N THR A 65 -12.73 -22.25 18.99
CA THR A 65 -11.60 -23.19 18.96
C THR A 65 -11.88 -24.35 17.98
N PRO A 66 -10.85 -24.98 17.38
CA PRO A 66 -11.02 -26.10 16.45
C PRO A 66 -11.87 -27.23 17.02
N THR A 67 -11.78 -27.47 18.33
CA THR A 67 -12.56 -28.45 19.09
C THR A 67 -14.03 -28.05 19.27
N HIS A 68 -14.35 -26.75 19.31
CA HIS A 68 -15.72 -26.25 19.35
C HIS A 68 -16.39 -26.32 17.98
N LEU A 69 -15.66 -25.97 16.91
CA LEU A 69 -16.13 -26.09 15.53
C LEU A 69 -16.42 -27.53 15.14
N ALA A 70 -15.57 -28.48 15.57
CA ALA A 70 -15.72 -29.92 15.31
C ALA A 70 -17.00 -30.55 15.94
N ARG A 71 -17.55 -29.92 16.99
CA ARG A 71 -18.64 -30.50 17.81
C ARG A 71 -19.97 -29.77 17.70
N SER A 72 -20.02 -28.59 17.09
CA SER A 72 -21.28 -27.87 16.86
C SER A 72 -21.99 -28.38 15.61
N SER A 73 -23.18 -28.98 15.77
CA SER A 73 -24.02 -29.33 14.62
C SER A 73 -24.44 -28.04 13.88
N VAL A 74 -24.11 -27.95 12.60
CA VAL A 74 -24.41 -26.78 11.78
C VAL A 74 -25.94 -26.65 11.60
N PRO A 75 -26.54 -25.47 11.81
CA PRO A 75 -27.98 -25.26 11.64
C PRO A 75 -28.46 -25.63 10.21
N PRO A 76 -29.69 -26.14 10.03
CA PRO A 76 -30.20 -26.66 8.75
C PRO A 76 -30.15 -25.68 7.56
N ARG A 77 -30.08 -24.37 7.85
CA ARG A 77 -30.00 -23.30 6.85
C ARG A 77 -28.58 -23.07 6.30
N LEU A 78 -27.55 -23.57 6.99
CA LEU A 78 -26.12 -23.46 6.63
C LEU A 78 -25.53 -24.77 6.07
N ARG A 79 -26.40 -25.74 5.73
CA ARG A 79 -25.98 -26.98 5.07
C ARG A 79 -25.29 -26.67 3.74
N ALA A 80 -24.35 -27.53 3.36
CA ALA A 80 -23.56 -27.41 2.13
C ALA A 80 -24.42 -27.17 0.87
N SER A 81 -25.65 -27.70 0.86
CA SER A 81 -26.65 -27.51 -0.20
C SER A 81 -27.07 -26.05 -0.44
N ASN A 82 -26.99 -25.19 0.58
CA ASN A 82 -27.51 -23.83 0.55
C ASN A 82 -26.41 -22.75 0.43
N LEU A 83 -25.13 -23.15 0.45
CA LEU A 83 -24.00 -22.23 0.39
C LEU A 83 -23.61 -21.96 -1.06
N ALA A 84 -24.01 -20.79 -1.58
CA ALA A 84 -23.55 -20.26 -2.86
C ALA A 84 -22.49 -19.17 -2.63
N LEU A 85 -21.47 -19.15 -3.49
CA LEU A 85 -20.54 -18.03 -3.62
C LEU A 85 -21.21 -17.02 -4.57
N GLU A 86 -22.19 -16.25 -4.07
CA GLU A 86 -22.70 -15.10 -4.81
C GLU A 86 -21.64 -14.00 -4.84
N GLU A 87 -21.21 -13.65 -6.06
CA GLU A 87 -20.52 -12.40 -6.38
C GLU A 87 -21.58 -11.28 -6.24
N GLU A 88 -21.32 -10.32 -5.34
CA GLU A 88 -22.29 -9.32 -4.88
C GLU A 88 -22.71 -8.35 -6.00
N PRO A 89 -23.91 -7.75 -5.90
CA PRO A 89 -23.89 -6.29 -5.85
C PRO A 89 -24.57 -5.75 -4.58
N ALA A 90 -23.81 -4.87 -3.92
CA ALA A 90 -24.16 -3.91 -2.87
C ALA A 90 -25.67 -3.69 -2.62
N ASN A 91 -26.20 -4.32 -1.56
CA ASN A 91 -27.18 -3.80 -0.59
C ASN A 91 -27.84 -4.97 0.13
N ARG A 92 -27.31 -5.36 1.29
CA ARG A 92 -28.14 -6.04 2.31
C ARG A 92 -27.92 -5.38 3.67
N PRO A 93 -29.00 -5.08 4.41
CA PRO A 93 -28.90 -4.44 5.71
C PRO A 93 -28.20 -5.38 6.70
N LYS A 94 -27.29 -4.79 7.51
CA LYS A 94 -26.66 -5.44 8.66
C LYS A 94 -27.71 -6.15 9.52
N PHE A 95 -27.47 -7.43 9.79
CA PHE A 95 -28.25 -8.21 10.74
C PHE A 95 -27.93 -7.74 12.16
N ASP A 96 -28.91 -7.17 12.85
CA ASP A 96 -28.86 -6.80 14.27
C ASP A 96 -29.58 -7.87 15.11
N PRO A 97 -28.90 -8.59 16.02
CA PRO A 97 -29.48 -9.71 16.75
C PRO A 97 -30.34 -9.30 17.97
N PHE A 98 -30.61 -8.00 18.22
CA PHE A 98 -31.42 -7.56 19.37
C PHE A 98 -32.51 -6.50 19.06
N GLY A 99 -33.12 -6.54 17.88
CA GLY A 99 -34.25 -5.66 17.55
C GLY A 99 -35.60 -6.16 18.07
N ASP A 100 -36.00 -5.75 19.28
CA ASP A 100 -37.37 -5.94 19.79
C ASP A 100 -38.35 -4.90 19.20
N THR A 101 -39.38 -5.43 18.52
CA THR A 101 -40.77 -4.95 18.29
C THR A 101 -41.18 -3.49 18.55
N ILE A 102 -41.94 -2.90 17.60
CA ILE A 102 -43.35 -2.40 17.73
C ILE A 102 -43.75 -1.61 16.45
N SER A 103 -44.80 -2.04 15.73
CA SER A 103 -45.58 -1.28 14.70
C SER A 103 -46.51 -0.24 15.37
N PRO A 104 -47.30 0.69 14.72
CA PRO A 104 -47.83 0.69 13.34
C PRO A 104 -48.10 2.09 12.68
N ASP A 105 -48.80 2.06 11.53
CA ASP A 105 -49.71 3.06 10.93
C ASP A 105 -49.18 4.32 10.21
N SER A 106 -49.35 4.37 8.87
CA SER A 106 -50.40 5.18 8.22
C SER A 106 -50.25 5.32 6.70
N GLN A 107 -51.29 4.81 6.02
CA GLN A 107 -52.04 5.41 4.90
C GLN A 107 -51.43 5.72 3.52
N ASN A 108 -52.15 5.16 2.55
CA ASN A 108 -52.67 5.74 1.30
C ASN A 108 -51.90 5.60 -0.02
N GLY A 109 -52.55 4.91 -0.97
CA GLY A 109 -52.67 5.42 -2.33
C GLY A 109 -52.70 4.40 -3.48
N ASN A 110 -53.86 3.78 -3.70
CA ASN A 110 -54.49 3.42 -4.99
C ASN A 110 -53.70 2.74 -6.13
N GLY A 111 -54.27 1.62 -6.62
CA GLY A 111 -54.05 1.14 -7.99
C GLY A 111 -54.53 -0.28 -8.26
N GLU A 112 -55.84 -0.52 -8.24
CA GLU A 112 -56.46 -1.75 -8.74
C GLU A 112 -56.17 -1.96 -10.24
N ARG A 113 -55.82 -3.20 -10.65
CA ARG A 113 -56.66 -4.00 -11.57
C ARG A 113 -56.06 -5.36 -11.95
N ASN A 114 -56.97 -6.34 -11.92
CA ASN A 114 -57.03 -7.60 -12.65
C ASN A 114 -56.14 -8.77 -12.24
N GLY A 115 -56.84 -9.86 -11.89
CA GLY A 115 -56.25 -11.13 -11.52
C GLY A 115 -56.49 -12.27 -12.52
N SER A 116 -56.35 -13.46 -11.94
CA SER A 116 -56.60 -14.82 -12.42
C SER A 116 -55.48 -15.54 -13.19
N ASN A 117 -54.90 -16.49 -12.45
CA ASN A 117 -54.61 -17.90 -12.78
C ASN A 117 -53.49 -18.26 -13.76
N GLY A 118 -52.62 -19.16 -13.31
CA GLY A 118 -51.87 -20.06 -14.18
C GLY A 118 -50.55 -20.51 -13.61
N ALA A 119 -50.54 -21.67 -12.94
CA ALA A 119 -49.32 -22.40 -12.61
C ALA A 119 -48.62 -22.88 -13.90
N SER A 120 -47.32 -22.63 -14.02
CA SER A 120 -46.41 -23.48 -14.81
C SER A 120 -44.94 -23.10 -14.56
N HIS A 121 -44.12 -24.13 -14.56
CA HIS A 121 -42.68 -24.19 -14.37
C HIS A 121 -41.87 -23.00 -14.92
N GLY A 122 -41.20 -22.29 -14.00
CA GLY A 122 -40.05 -21.45 -14.31
C GLY A 122 -38.77 -22.27 -14.22
N GLU A 123 -38.51 -23.05 -15.27
CA GLU A 123 -37.21 -23.67 -15.55
C GLU A 123 -36.26 -22.53 -15.98
N SER A 124 -35.67 -21.82 -15.01
CA SER A 124 -34.63 -20.81 -15.28
C SER A 124 -33.31 -21.55 -15.51
N GLN A 125 -33.19 -22.09 -16.71
CA GLN A 125 -31.96 -22.63 -17.28
C GLN A 125 -30.99 -21.46 -17.55
N TYR A 126 -30.30 -21.01 -16.52
CA TYR A 126 -29.07 -20.24 -16.70
C TYR A 126 -27.96 -21.25 -17.00
N PRO A 127 -27.23 -21.11 -18.12
CA PRO A 127 -26.03 -21.89 -18.33
C PRO A 127 -25.03 -21.44 -17.27
N GLY A 128 -24.76 -22.33 -16.31
CA GLY A 128 -23.59 -22.18 -15.46
C GLY A 128 -22.37 -22.20 -16.36
N GLU A 129 -21.78 -21.02 -16.59
CA GLU A 129 -20.40 -20.99 -17.06
C GLU A 129 -19.58 -21.77 -16.02
N PRO A 130 -18.88 -22.84 -16.42
CA PRO A 130 -17.91 -23.44 -15.54
C PRO A 130 -16.91 -22.34 -15.19
N PHE A 131 -16.69 -22.10 -13.91
CA PHE A 131 -15.54 -21.33 -13.44
C PHE A 131 -14.30 -22.07 -13.94
N GLU A 132 -13.83 -21.71 -15.15
CA GLU A 132 -12.55 -22.15 -15.66
C GLU A 132 -11.52 -21.64 -14.67
N VAL A 133 -10.87 -22.58 -13.99
CA VAL A 133 -9.60 -22.36 -13.30
C VAL A 133 -8.63 -21.92 -14.39
N ASN A 134 -8.61 -20.61 -14.64
CA ASN A 134 -7.80 -20.04 -15.68
C ASN A 134 -6.36 -20.03 -15.18
N ALA A 135 -5.60 -21.04 -15.59
CA ALA A 135 -4.19 -21.21 -15.24
C ALA A 135 -3.35 -19.95 -15.57
N GLU A 136 -3.83 -19.10 -16.48
CA GLU A 136 -3.23 -17.81 -16.80
C GLU A 136 -3.40 -16.79 -15.67
N ARG A 137 -4.61 -16.64 -15.11
CA ARG A 137 -4.86 -15.78 -13.94
C ARG A 137 -4.11 -16.26 -12.70
N ASP A 138 -3.99 -17.58 -12.52
CA ASP A 138 -3.22 -18.13 -11.40
C ASP A 138 -1.72 -17.84 -11.53
N ARG A 139 -1.17 -17.82 -12.75
CA ARG A 139 0.22 -17.41 -13.00
C ARG A 139 0.44 -15.93 -12.78
N GLU A 140 -0.49 -15.08 -13.24
CA GLU A 140 -0.44 -13.63 -13.00
C GLU A 140 -0.51 -13.32 -11.50
N ASN A 141 -1.43 -13.96 -10.78
CA ASN A 141 -1.54 -13.80 -9.33
C ASN A 141 -0.28 -14.28 -8.59
N ALA A 142 0.31 -15.41 -9.02
CA ALA A 142 1.56 -15.90 -8.47
C ALA A 142 2.69 -14.88 -8.69
N TYR A 143 2.81 -14.34 -9.90
CA TYR A 143 3.82 -13.35 -10.27
C TYR A 143 3.68 -12.05 -9.46
N THR A 144 2.45 -11.55 -9.27
CA THR A 144 2.17 -10.39 -8.42
C THR A 144 2.49 -10.68 -6.95
N SER A 145 2.15 -11.88 -6.45
CA SER A 145 2.46 -12.26 -5.07
C SER A 145 3.96 -12.40 -4.81
N GLU A 146 4.73 -12.88 -5.79
CA GLU A 146 6.18 -12.93 -5.72
C GLU A 146 6.78 -11.52 -5.71
N GLY A 147 6.30 -10.64 -6.60
CA GLY A 147 6.68 -9.23 -6.60
C GLY A 147 6.40 -8.54 -5.26
N MET A 148 5.25 -8.84 -4.64
CA MET A 148 4.90 -8.33 -3.32
C MET A 148 5.86 -8.83 -2.24
N ALA A 149 6.19 -10.12 -2.22
CA ALA A 149 7.16 -10.67 -1.28
C ALA A 149 8.54 -10.03 -1.44
N LEU A 150 8.97 -9.78 -2.68
CA LEU A 150 10.22 -9.08 -2.97
C LEU A 150 10.20 -7.63 -2.48
N LEU A 151 9.07 -6.93 -2.65
CA LEU A 151 8.93 -5.54 -2.18
C LEU A 151 9.05 -5.43 -0.66
N LEU A 152 8.41 -6.34 0.08
CA LEU A 152 8.54 -6.40 1.54
C LEU A 152 9.97 -6.80 1.97
N THR A 153 10.60 -7.70 1.22
CA THR A 153 11.99 -8.09 1.47
C THR A 153 12.96 -6.92 1.23
N ALA A 154 12.62 -6.00 0.33
CA ALA A 154 13.41 -4.80 0.05
C ALA A 154 13.51 -3.83 1.24
N ARG A 155 12.58 -3.92 2.18
CA ARG A 155 12.65 -3.18 3.45
C ARG A 155 13.80 -3.68 4.32
N ASP A 156 13.95 -5.00 4.41
CA ASP A 156 14.84 -5.63 5.38
C ASP A 156 16.25 -5.89 4.81
N ARG A 157 16.40 -5.97 3.48
CA ARG A 157 17.70 -6.19 2.83
C ARG A 157 17.82 -5.52 1.46
N VAL A 158 19.07 -5.42 0.99
CA VAL A 158 19.38 -5.04 -0.38
C VAL A 158 18.92 -6.14 -1.35
N LEU A 159 18.17 -5.74 -2.37
CA LEU A 159 17.74 -6.62 -3.45
C LEU A 159 18.86 -6.80 -4.48
N ASN A 160 18.94 -7.99 -5.05
CA ASN A 160 19.86 -8.26 -6.15
C ASN A 160 19.30 -7.71 -7.49
N LEU A 161 20.16 -7.62 -8.50
CA LEU A 161 19.78 -7.03 -9.79
C LEU A 161 18.65 -7.80 -10.50
N SER A 162 18.59 -9.12 -10.34
CA SER A 162 17.50 -9.94 -10.90
C SER A 162 16.16 -9.67 -10.20
N GLU A 163 16.16 -9.56 -8.87
CA GLU A 163 14.99 -9.23 -8.05
C GLU A 163 14.48 -7.83 -8.41
N MET A 164 15.38 -6.86 -8.55
CA MET A 164 15.02 -5.50 -8.98
C MET A 164 14.41 -5.46 -10.38
N ARG A 165 14.97 -6.24 -11.33
CA ARG A 165 14.43 -6.32 -12.70
C ARG A 165 13.06 -6.98 -12.76
N ALA A 166 12.82 -7.98 -11.91
CA ALA A 166 11.51 -8.62 -11.78
C ALA A 166 10.48 -7.66 -11.14
N LEU A 167 10.90 -6.86 -10.16
CA LEU A 167 10.02 -5.98 -9.39
C LEU A 167 9.62 -4.70 -10.14
N ASN A 168 10.54 -4.07 -10.87
CA ASN A 168 10.28 -2.81 -11.59
C ASN A 168 8.97 -2.76 -12.42
N PRO A 169 8.65 -3.74 -13.28
CA PRO A 169 7.41 -3.71 -14.07
C PRO A 169 6.15 -3.86 -13.21
N LEU A 170 6.27 -4.39 -12.00
CA LEU A 170 5.15 -4.63 -11.08
C LEU A 170 4.88 -3.46 -10.13
N ILE A 171 5.80 -2.49 -10.01
CA ILE A 171 5.71 -1.42 -9.00
C ILE A 171 4.36 -0.70 -9.05
N THR A 172 3.89 -0.28 -10.23
CA THR A 172 2.63 0.45 -10.36
C THR A 172 1.40 -0.37 -9.96
N GLN A 173 1.44 -1.69 -10.16
CA GLN A 173 0.38 -2.62 -9.75
C GLN A 173 0.43 -2.87 -8.24
N LEU A 174 1.63 -3.01 -7.67
CA LEU A 174 1.85 -3.25 -6.24
C LEU A 174 1.59 -2.03 -5.36
N THR A 175 1.60 -0.82 -5.94
CA THR A 175 1.25 0.42 -5.23
C THR A 175 -0.25 0.75 -5.27
N ASN A 176 -1.07 -0.07 -5.96
CA ASN A 176 -2.51 0.11 -6.06
C ASN A 176 -3.24 -1.24 -5.82
N PRO A 177 -3.60 -1.58 -4.57
CA PRO A 177 -3.63 -0.75 -3.36
C PRO A 177 -2.25 -0.53 -2.72
N PRO A 178 -2.03 0.58 -1.98
CA PRO A 178 -0.75 0.85 -1.32
C PRO A 178 -0.50 -0.20 -0.23
N MET A 179 0.49 -1.07 -0.47
CA MET A 179 0.90 -2.10 0.50
C MET A 179 2.06 -1.63 1.40
N ILE A 180 2.80 -0.62 0.95
CA ILE A 180 3.91 -0.01 1.67
C ILE A 180 3.34 1.08 2.59
N THR A 181 3.73 1.06 3.85
CA THR A 181 3.42 2.14 4.80
C THR A 181 4.51 3.21 4.77
N SER A 182 4.22 4.40 5.31
CA SER A 182 5.22 5.47 5.48
C SER A 182 6.49 4.98 6.17
N ASP A 183 6.33 4.09 7.14
CA ASP A 183 7.42 3.61 8.00
C ASP A 183 8.40 2.69 7.24
N ASP A 184 7.90 1.96 6.24
CA ASP A 184 8.73 1.07 5.43
C ASP A 184 9.63 1.86 4.46
N LEU A 185 9.25 3.10 4.11
CA LEU A 185 9.90 3.87 3.05
C LEU A 185 11.33 4.27 3.40
N ALA A 186 11.60 4.65 4.66
CA ALA A 186 12.94 5.03 5.09
C ALA A 186 13.94 3.87 4.94
N ALA A 187 13.53 2.65 5.30
CA ALA A 187 14.35 1.46 5.16
C ALA A 187 14.58 1.08 3.68
N ILE A 188 13.56 1.25 2.82
CA ILE A 188 13.68 1.04 1.37
C ILE A 188 14.66 2.05 0.76
N ILE A 189 14.62 3.33 1.16
CA ILE A 189 15.57 4.36 0.70
C ILE A 189 17.00 4.01 1.10
N ALA A 190 17.21 3.58 2.35
CA ALA A 190 18.53 3.23 2.86
C ALA A 190 19.13 2.00 2.16
N ASN A 191 18.32 0.96 1.96
CA ASN A 191 18.79 -0.32 1.42
C ASN A 191 18.78 -0.37 -0.12
N ASN A 192 17.80 0.27 -0.76
CA ASN A 192 17.52 0.12 -2.19
C ASN A 192 17.18 1.47 -2.86
N PRO A 193 18.11 2.44 -2.92
CA PRO A 193 17.83 3.80 -3.43
C PRO A 193 17.34 3.82 -4.89
N THR A 194 17.81 2.88 -5.70
CA THR A 194 17.38 2.73 -7.10
C THR A 194 15.92 2.31 -7.25
N LEU A 195 15.37 1.60 -6.26
CA LEU A 195 13.96 1.17 -6.20
C LEU A 195 13.08 2.22 -5.52
N ALA A 196 13.63 2.97 -4.55
CA ALA A 196 12.87 3.95 -3.80
C ALA A 196 12.22 5.02 -4.70
N HIS A 197 12.94 5.52 -5.70
CA HIS A 197 12.40 6.50 -6.65
C HIS A 197 11.12 6.03 -7.37
N PRO A 198 11.14 4.91 -8.15
CA PRO A 198 9.94 4.46 -8.85
C PRO A 198 8.81 4.07 -7.90
N VAL A 199 9.11 3.57 -6.71
CA VAL A 199 8.10 3.26 -5.68
C VAL A 199 7.41 4.53 -5.20
N ILE A 200 8.16 5.56 -4.80
CA ILE A 200 7.60 6.85 -4.35
C ILE A 200 6.79 7.50 -5.47
N ALA A 201 7.32 7.54 -6.69
CA ALA A 201 6.62 8.13 -7.82
C ALA A 201 5.29 7.42 -8.13
N ALA A 202 5.28 6.08 -8.05
CA ALA A 202 4.08 5.29 -8.24
C ALA A 202 3.08 5.46 -7.07
N LEU A 203 3.55 5.55 -5.83
CA LEU A 203 2.70 5.83 -4.65
C LEU A 203 2.05 7.21 -4.75
N ILE A 204 2.80 8.25 -5.12
CA ILE A 204 2.28 9.61 -5.31
C ILE A 204 1.25 9.61 -6.44
N THR A 205 1.61 9.09 -7.61
CA THR A 205 0.73 9.14 -8.80
C THR A 205 -0.55 8.32 -8.63
N SER A 206 -0.47 7.17 -7.97
CA SER A 206 -1.63 6.26 -7.81
C SER A 206 -2.58 6.72 -6.69
N ASN A 207 -2.06 7.34 -5.64
CA ASN A 207 -2.85 7.70 -4.46
C ASN A 207 -3.27 9.18 -4.41
N TRP A 208 -2.66 10.06 -5.22
CA TRP A 208 -3.00 11.48 -5.20
C TRP A 208 -4.49 11.76 -5.41
N ASP A 209 -5.13 11.10 -6.38
CA ASP A 209 -6.55 11.30 -6.67
C ASP A 209 -7.49 10.65 -5.62
N ARG A 210 -6.99 9.67 -4.85
CA ARG A 210 -7.82 8.88 -3.93
C ARG A 210 -7.73 9.36 -2.49
N ASP A 211 -6.53 9.65 -2.02
CA ASP A 211 -6.25 10.08 -0.65
C ASP A 211 -4.99 10.97 -0.60
N PRO A 212 -5.14 12.29 -0.81
CA PRO A 212 -4.03 13.24 -0.72
C PRO A 212 -3.33 13.23 0.63
N ILE A 213 -4.03 12.89 1.71
CA ILE A 213 -3.46 12.90 3.07
C ILE A 213 -2.41 11.79 3.21
N SER A 214 -2.70 10.59 2.67
CA SER A 214 -1.73 9.50 2.63
C SER A 214 -0.47 9.88 1.83
N VAL A 215 -0.62 10.66 0.75
CA VAL A 215 0.52 11.12 -0.05
C VAL A 215 1.40 12.07 0.74
N LEU A 216 0.81 13.00 1.48
CA LEU A 216 1.55 13.90 2.37
C LEU A 216 2.32 13.13 3.45
N GLN A 217 1.77 12.02 3.97
CA GLN A 217 2.50 11.17 4.92
C GLN A 217 3.73 10.52 4.29
N TYR A 218 3.66 10.05 3.03
CA TYR A 218 4.85 9.54 2.33
C TYR A 218 5.89 10.63 2.07
N LEU A 219 5.45 11.86 1.77
CA LEU A 219 6.34 13.01 1.59
C LEU A 219 6.96 13.47 2.92
N ASP A 220 6.24 13.37 4.03
CA ASP A 220 6.74 13.72 5.37
C ASP A 220 7.92 12.82 5.77
N VAL A 221 7.93 11.54 5.36
CA VAL A 221 9.08 10.66 5.60
C VAL A 221 10.33 11.23 4.93
N LEU A 222 10.23 11.76 3.71
CA LEU A 222 11.36 12.35 2.98
C LEU A 222 11.95 13.58 3.68
N LYS A 223 11.17 14.28 4.51
CA LYS A 223 11.66 15.42 5.30
C LYS A 223 12.61 14.99 6.41
N HIS A 224 12.45 13.76 6.93
CA HIS A 224 13.14 13.26 8.11
C HIS A 224 14.18 12.18 7.81
N ILE A 225 14.48 11.90 6.53
CA ILE A 225 15.50 10.91 6.19
C ILE A 225 16.91 11.43 6.54
N PRO A 226 17.82 10.58 7.03
CA PRO A 226 19.16 11.00 7.36
C PRO A 226 19.93 11.47 6.10
N PRO A 227 20.85 12.45 6.22
CA PRO A 227 21.62 13.02 5.12
C PRO A 227 22.70 12.06 4.60
N THR A 228 22.26 10.97 3.98
CA THR A 228 23.13 9.94 3.40
C THR A 228 23.16 10.04 1.87
N LEU A 229 24.18 9.47 1.23
CA LEU A 229 24.28 9.45 -0.23
C LEU A 229 23.04 8.83 -0.93
N PRO A 230 22.47 7.71 -0.43
CA PRO A 230 21.18 7.19 -0.92
C PRO A 230 20.04 8.21 -0.87
N SER A 231 19.89 8.93 0.25
CA SER A 231 18.86 9.95 0.43
C SER A 231 18.97 11.07 -0.59
N TYR A 232 20.19 11.58 -0.82
CA TYR A 232 20.44 12.63 -1.81
C TYR A 232 20.20 12.18 -3.25
N ASP A 233 20.52 10.93 -3.61
CA ASP A 233 20.26 10.39 -4.94
C ASP A 233 18.75 10.23 -5.19
N VAL A 234 18.00 9.68 -4.22
CA VAL A 234 16.54 9.55 -4.33
C VAL A 234 15.88 10.93 -4.47
N LEU A 235 16.19 11.86 -3.56
CA LEU A 235 15.62 13.21 -3.60
C LEU A 235 16.02 13.94 -4.89
N GLY A 236 17.28 13.82 -5.31
CA GLY A 236 17.78 14.42 -6.53
C GLY A 236 17.12 13.89 -7.81
N ARG A 237 16.67 12.62 -7.82
CA ARG A 237 15.88 12.05 -8.92
C ARG A 237 14.43 12.51 -8.86
N LEU A 238 13.82 12.53 -7.69
CA LEU A 238 12.44 13.00 -7.50
C LEU A 238 12.26 14.47 -7.92
N LEU A 239 13.23 15.32 -7.58
CA LEU A 239 13.25 16.74 -7.99
C LEU A 239 13.44 16.94 -9.51
N ARG A 240 13.72 15.88 -10.27
CA ARG A 240 13.82 15.91 -11.74
C ARG A 240 12.69 15.15 -12.40
N ASP A 241 11.81 14.53 -11.64
CA ASP A 241 10.75 13.68 -12.19
C ASP A 241 9.65 14.56 -12.83
N PRO A 242 9.49 14.52 -14.16
CA PRO A 242 8.51 15.34 -14.87
C PRO A 242 7.10 14.73 -14.87
N THR A 243 6.88 13.63 -14.14
CA THR A 243 5.58 12.96 -14.08
C THR A 243 4.50 13.92 -13.59
N ARG A 244 3.45 14.06 -14.39
CA ARG A 244 2.37 15.02 -14.19
C ARG A 244 1.34 14.47 -13.22
N ILE A 245 1.03 15.26 -12.21
CA ILE A 245 -0.04 15.04 -11.24
C ILE A 245 -1.12 16.10 -11.50
N ARG A 246 -2.38 15.71 -11.37
CA ARG A 246 -3.50 16.65 -11.48
C ARG A 246 -3.79 17.21 -10.10
N ASP A 247 -3.66 18.52 -9.92
CA ASP A 247 -4.07 19.14 -8.67
C ASP A 247 -5.61 19.18 -8.60
N ILE A 248 -6.16 18.54 -7.58
CA ILE A 248 -7.60 18.44 -7.31
C ILE A 248 -8.17 19.83 -6.96
N ASN A 249 -7.36 20.70 -6.35
CA ASN A 249 -7.82 21.98 -5.81
C ASN A 249 -7.74 23.13 -6.82
N THR A 250 -6.73 23.15 -7.68
CA THR A 250 -6.53 24.26 -8.65
C THR A 250 -6.84 23.88 -10.10
N ALA A 251 -7.18 22.62 -10.38
CA ALA A 251 -7.28 22.06 -11.74
C ALA A 251 -6.00 22.27 -12.59
N GLY A 252 -4.89 22.62 -11.93
CA GLY A 252 -3.57 22.78 -12.52
C GLY A 252 -2.89 21.43 -12.73
N VAL A 253 -1.91 21.42 -13.63
CA VAL A 253 -0.98 20.30 -13.79
C VAL A 253 0.26 20.65 -12.96
N THR A 254 0.47 19.92 -11.86
CA THR A 254 1.72 19.97 -11.09
C THR A 254 2.59 18.78 -11.47
N THR A 255 3.90 18.85 -11.21
CA THR A 255 4.80 17.70 -11.39
C THR A 255 5.23 17.15 -10.04
N ILE A 256 5.68 15.89 -10.00
CA ILE A 256 6.33 15.32 -8.81
C ILE A 256 7.50 16.21 -8.38
N ALA A 257 8.30 16.67 -9.34
CA ALA A 257 9.41 17.59 -9.07
C ALA A 257 8.97 18.87 -8.35
N ASP A 258 7.90 19.52 -8.83
CA ASP A 258 7.38 20.75 -8.20
C ASP A 258 6.83 20.48 -6.80
N LEU A 259 6.11 19.37 -6.62
CA LEU A 259 5.54 18.97 -5.33
C LEU A 259 6.65 18.71 -4.30
N VAL A 260 7.67 17.94 -4.67
CA VAL A 260 8.81 17.63 -3.80
C VAL A 260 9.65 18.89 -3.52
N ARG A 261 9.78 19.80 -4.49
CA ARG A 261 10.46 21.08 -4.30
C ARG A 261 9.75 21.95 -3.26
N ILE A 262 8.43 22.07 -3.35
CA ILE A 262 7.64 22.94 -2.47
C ILE A 262 7.52 22.34 -1.07
N GLU A 263 7.21 21.05 -0.97
CA GLU A 263 6.86 20.43 0.31
C GLU A 263 8.06 19.85 1.06
N VAL A 264 9.06 19.30 0.36
CA VAL A 264 10.11 18.46 0.98
C VAL A 264 11.47 19.16 1.03
N LEU A 265 11.88 19.84 -0.05
CA LEU A 265 13.28 20.27 -0.22
C LEU A 265 13.79 21.18 0.91
N GLY A 266 13.03 22.22 1.27
CA GLY A 266 13.44 23.16 2.33
C GLY A 266 13.57 22.47 3.68
N TRP A 267 12.57 21.68 4.06
CA TRP A 267 12.58 20.89 5.30
C TRP A 267 13.71 19.88 5.35
N PHE A 268 13.96 19.18 4.24
CA PHE A 268 15.05 18.21 4.16
C PHE A 268 16.43 18.86 4.31
N ILE A 269 16.64 20.05 3.74
CA ILE A 269 17.89 20.80 3.92
C ILE A 269 18.05 21.20 5.38
N HIS A 270 16.99 21.75 5.99
CA HIS A 270 16.99 22.13 7.39
C HIS A 270 17.32 20.95 8.32
N GLU A 271 16.66 19.81 8.11
CA GLU A 271 16.87 18.61 8.91
C GLU A 271 18.27 18.01 8.67
N SER A 272 18.78 18.09 7.43
CA SER A 272 20.15 17.70 7.12
C SER A 272 21.17 18.55 7.90
N ILE A 273 20.94 19.86 8.02
CA ILE A 273 21.81 20.76 8.77
C ILE A 273 21.73 20.47 10.27
N SER A 274 20.52 20.31 10.80
CA SER A 274 20.27 19.93 12.20
C SER A 274 20.98 18.61 12.56
N TRP A 275 20.85 17.60 11.70
CA TRP A 275 21.54 16.32 11.88
C TRP A 275 23.07 16.46 11.88
N LEU A 276 23.63 17.28 10.98
CA LEU A 276 25.07 17.52 10.92
C LEU A 276 25.58 18.31 12.13
N ASP A 277 24.81 19.26 12.64
CA ASP A 277 25.15 19.99 13.87
C ASP A 277 25.22 19.03 15.07
N ASN A 278 24.24 18.13 15.21
CA ASN A 278 24.27 17.08 16.23
C ASN A 278 25.47 16.12 16.05
N ALA A 279 25.78 15.75 14.80
CA ALA A 279 26.94 14.90 14.51
C ALA A 279 28.28 15.59 14.86
N GLU A 280 28.38 16.91 14.67
CA GLU A 280 29.55 17.72 15.08
C GLU A 280 29.69 17.74 16.61
N GLU A 281 28.58 17.93 17.33
CA GLU A 281 28.58 17.94 18.80
C GLU A 281 28.99 16.58 19.38
N GLU A 282 28.47 15.49 18.82
CA GLU A 282 28.83 14.13 19.24
C GLU A 282 30.31 13.79 18.94
N GLU A 283 30.87 14.31 17.83
CA GLU A 283 32.31 14.19 17.52
C GLU A 283 33.16 14.99 18.52
N LYS A 284 32.77 16.23 18.84
CA LYS A 284 33.44 17.08 19.85
C LYS A 284 33.37 16.48 21.25
N ALA A 285 32.27 15.81 21.59
CA ALA A 285 32.10 15.11 22.86
C ALA A 285 32.94 13.81 22.94
N GLY A 286 33.54 13.37 21.83
CA GLY A 286 34.31 12.13 21.77
C GLY A 286 33.46 10.86 21.84
N THR A 287 32.13 10.99 21.71
CA THR A 287 31.19 9.86 21.72
C THR A 287 31.34 9.01 20.45
N THR A 288 31.80 9.62 19.35
CA THR A 288 31.96 8.96 18.07
C THR A 288 33.21 9.50 17.37
N SER A 289 34.11 8.62 16.90
CA SER A 289 35.32 9.00 16.16
C SER A 289 35.16 8.88 14.65
N ASP A 290 33.93 8.97 14.13
CA ASP A 290 33.62 8.71 12.73
C ASP A 290 33.59 10.00 11.90
N ASP A 291 34.06 9.92 10.65
CA ASP A 291 34.08 10.98 9.63
C ASP A 291 32.68 11.32 9.09
N ARG A 292 31.62 10.91 9.78
CA ARG A 292 30.23 11.10 9.35
C ARG A 292 29.86 12.58 9.18
N PHE A 293 30.40 13.45 10.04
CA PHE A 293 30.18 14.89 9.95
C PHE A 293 30.89 15.47 8.71
N SER A 294 32.19 15.21 8.56
CA SER A 294 32.97 15.72 7.44
C SER A 294 32.45 15.23 6.08
N LYS A 295 32.13 13.94 5.96
CA LYS A 295 31.52 13.36 4.74
C LYS A 295 30.12 13.92 4.50
N GLY A 296 29.32 14.08 5.55
CA GLY A 296 27.97 14.65 5.45
C GLY A 296 27.98 16.08 4.93
N VAL A 297 28.88 16.94 5.43
CA VAL A 297 29.08 18.31 4.92
C VAL A 297 29.45 18.28 3.42
N GLN A 298 30.40 17.43 3.03
CA GLN A 298 30.78 17.29 1.61
C GLN A 298 29.59 16.87 0.74
N HIS A 299 28.82 15.87 1.17
CA HIS A 299 27.66 15.37 0.44
C HIS A 299 26.57 16.42 0.32
N LEU A 300 26.22 17.13 1.40
CA LEU A 300 25.23 18.19 1.39
C LEU A 300 25.64 19.35 0.47
N CYS A 301 26.90 19.80 0.56
CA CYS A 301 27.40 20.88 -0.30
C CYS A 301 27.44 20.47 -1.79
N ARG A 302 27.79 19.21 -2.12
CA ARG A 302 27.74 18.71 -3.50
C ARG A 302 26.31 18.56 -4.01
N PHE A 303 25.40 18.09 -3.16
CA PHE A 303 23.98 17.99 -3.49
C PHE A 303 23.39 19.36 -3.80
N TYR A 304 23.59 20.34 -2.92
CA TYR A 304 23.08 21.69 -3.11
C TYR A 304 23.68 22.38 -4.35
N ASN A 305 24.99 22.23 -4.59
CA ASN A 305 25.60 22.70 -5.84
C ASN A 305 24.96 22.06 -7.08
N SER A 306 24.54 20.80 -7.00
CA SER A 306 23.83 20.13 -8.09
C SER A 306 22.44 20.73 -8.30
N LEU A 307 21.74 21.13 -7.23
CA LEU A 307 20.46 21.83 -7.33
C LEU A 307 20.58 23.20 -8.02
N ILE A 308 21.64 23.96 -7.69
CA ILE A 308 21.94 25.24 -8.37
C ILE A 308 22.20 24.99 -9.87
N LYS A 309 23.03 24.00 -10.21
CA LYS A 309 23.35 23.67 -11.61
C LYS A 309 22.14 23.24 -12.43
N LEU A 310 21.13 22.67 -11.79
CA LEU A 310 19.88 22.25 -12.41
C LEU A 310 18.82 23.36 -12.42
N SER A 311 19.16 24.56 -11.95
CA SER A 311 18.23 25.69 -11.77
C SER A 311 17.01 25.34 -10.92
N ILE A 312 17.15 24.36 -10.02
CA ILE A 312 16.11 23.99 -9.04
C ILE A 312 16.16 24.97 -7.86
N VAL A 313 17.34 25.48 -7.53
CA VAL A 313 17.51 26.50 -6.48
C VAL A 313 18.16 27.72 -7.10
N ASP A 314 17.56 28.89 -6.86
CA ASP A 314 18.12 30.16 -7.30
C ASP A 314 19.11 30.69 -6.24
N PRO A 315 20.41 30.81 -6.56
CA PRO A 315 21.39 31.37 -5.62
C PRO A 315 21.15 32.85 -5.29
N ALA A 316 20.40 33.59 -6.12
CA ALA A 316 20.03 34.98 -5.85
C ALA A 316 18.81 35.11 -4.92
N SER A 317 18.04 34.04 -4.74
CA SER A 317 16.88 34.02 -3.86
C SER A 317 17.30 33.87 -2.41
N ASP A 318 17.03 34.88 -1.57
CA ASP A 318 17.32 34.82 -0.14
C ASP A 318 16.51 33.73 0.58
N ALA A 319 15.28 33.47 0.13
CA ALA A 319 14.42 32.45 0.73
C ALA A 319 15.02 31.04 0.59
N ASP A 320 15.63 30.76 -0.57
CA ASP A 320 16.17 29.43 -0.85
C ASP A 320 17.63 29.30 -0.34
N SER A 321 18.42 30.38 -0.37
CA SER A 321 19.88 30.33 -0.19
C SER A 321 20.42 30.69 1.20
N THR A 322 19.63 31.37 2.04
CA THR A 322 20.16 31.95 3.29
C THR A 322 20.67 30.90 4.27
N GLU A 323 19.92 29.82 4.47
CA GLU A 323 20.30 28.76 5.41
C GLU A 323 21.59 28.05 4.95
N MET A 324 21.65 27.69 3.67
CA MET A 324 22.81 27.02 3.10
C MET A 324 24.05 27.93 3.04
N MET A 325 23.86 29.24 2.85
CA MET A 325 24.94 30.23 2.89
C MET A 325 25.55 30.32 4.28
N HIS A 326 24.72 30.40 5.33
CA HIS A 326 25.18 30.42 6.72
C HIS A 326 25.90 29.13 7.08
N PHE A 327 25.32 27.98 6.73
CA PHE A 327 25.94 26.67 6.94
C PHE A 327 27.31 26.54 6.26
N SER A 328 27.39 26.96 4.99
CA SER A 328 28.63 26.89 4.20
C SER A 328 29.72 27.82 4.74
N LEU A 329 29.36 28.99 5.27
CA LEU A 329 30.29 29.92 5.91
C LEU A 329 30.85 29.35 7.22
N ARG A 330 29.97 28.81 8.08
CA ARG A 330 30.37 28.15 9.35
C ARG A 330 31.31 26.98 9.10
N ASN A 331 31.08 26.24 8.01
CA ASN A 331 31.84 25.06 7.64
C ASN A 331 32.92 25.32 6.56
N SER A 332 33.33 26.57 6.36
CA SER A 332 34.31 26.99 5.33
C SER A 332 35.69 26.34 5.41
N ARG A 333 36.00 25.63 6.51
CA ARG A 333 37.18 24.74 6.61
C ARG A 333 37.16 23.60 5.60
N PHE A 334 35.99 23.19 5.12
CA PHE A 334 35.84 22.19 4.07
C PHE A 334 35.84 22.85 2.68
N GLU A 335 36.54 22.24 1.73
CA GLU A 335 36.72 22.79 0.39
C GLU A 335 35.37 22.98 -0.34
N GLU A 336 34.48 21.99 -0.26
CA GLU A 336 33.16 22.04 -0.89
C GLU A 336 32.25 23.11 -0.29
N ALA A 337 32.34 23.34 1.02
CA ALA A 337 31.58 24.37 1.71
C ALA A 337 32.08 25.77 1.33
N ASN A 338 33.40 25.97 1.27
CA ASN A 338 33.99 27.23 0.81
C ASN A 338 33.65 27.50 -0.67
N ALA A 339 33.71 26.48 -1.53
CA ALA A 339 33.32 26.60 -2.93
C ALA A 339 31.84 26.98 -3.08
N LEU A 340 30.95 26.31 -2.35
CA LEU A 340 29.52 26.64 -2.36
C LEU A 340 29.23 28.05 -1.84
N TYR A 341 29.87 28.46 -0.73
CA TYR A 341 29.72 29.79 -0.18
C TYR A 341 30.09 30.87 -1.22
N ARG A 342 31.18 30.68 -1.97
CA ARG A 342 31.56 31.63 -3.04
C ARG A 342 30.50 31.72 -4.14
N VAL A 343 29.93 30.59 -4.55
CA VAL A 343 28.86 30.56 -5.57
C VAL A 343 27.63 31.32 -5.07
N LEU A 344 27.21 31.07 -3.82
CA LEU A 344 26.07 31.75 -3.21
C LEU A 344 26.32 33.25 -2.99
N ALA A 345 27.50 33.61 -2.53
CA ALA A 345 27.89 35.00 -2.34
C ALA A 345 27.97 35.75 -3.68
N MET A 346 28.52 35.14 -4.73
CA MET A 346 28.55 35.72 -6.08
C MET A 346 27.17 35.84 -6.70
N GLY A 347 26.22 34.95 -6.38
CA GLY A 347 24.85 35.02 -6.90
C GLY A 347 24.02 36.21 -6.39
N ARG A 348 24.46 36.88 -5.32
CA ARG A 348 23.79 38.05 -4.74
C ARG A 348 24.27 39.40 -5.28
N PHE A 349 25.37 39.44 -6.04
CA PHE A 349 25.98 40.67 -6.57
C PHE A 349 25.94 40.71 -8.10
#